data_AF-A0A0N1PD47-F1
#
_entry.id   AF-A0A0N1PD47-F1
#
_cell.length_a   1.000
_cell.length_b   1.000
_cell.length_c   1.000
_cell.angle_alpha   90.00
_cell.angle_beta   90.00
_cell.angle_gamma   90.00
#
_symmetry.space_group_name_H-M   'P 1'
#
loop_
_entity.id
_entity.type
_entity.pdbx_description
1 polymer ?
#
loop_
_entity_poly.entity_id
_entity_poly.type
_entity_poly.pdbx_seq_one_letter_code
_entity_poly.pdbx_strand_id
1 'polypeptide(L)'
;MPPRTTAASQGTGGGGGNTLAVSTRARPDPLRRIGNGNAVARGLDLSRVGVLSDRELAFFRRLAYASSREAELQWQDARRQEEERRRELSKARTANWPDTIEARHDRFLKAQQDAKDAAEERQRVLDELYEEQLKEEHQAMIARQELAQLKEDPRGRNARSMKQLHETLKCREEQVAFKQQLRQEEEAAVTDTQRELQLQAWGNQTEAMHKKLEARQRNMEEKNANLEIVLYQIEERRRERAAEKQEHARVKHEAAEELAEQEEEDAVRHAREVENAEFNKSRRRVAPTKLQRLQERLVENTRDEAALRAEEEKLDGLKAWVMNRQQRKQEAFEQRKKDGLQQYLDEANPEKAPIYRTQNAFEQKGQSFLQRMHDGDVQRREKDRQFYRELQEERERKERGEEDLETEDGGNGASSNTRRRYHGASTTAGGFLNAAEERAYAEEMRRYPELLKAQEAQETAERREEAKRIQEIQKLQAAEKRENARREVEARREEARQQQERRALEDERYDAYIDSIVPPDMHPVLYRKAKQQQ
;
A
#
# COMPACT_ATOMS: atom_id res chain seq x y z
N MET A 1 19.49 4.15 -56.24
CA MET A 1 19.90 2.77 -56.58
C MET A 1 19.67 1.91 -55.35
N PRO A 2 19.07 0.70 -55.44
CA PRO A 2 18.37 0.06 -56.58
C PRO A 2 16.83 0.22 -56.40
N PRO A 3 15.97 -0.63 -57.00
CA PRO A 3 15.97 -1.23 -58.34
C PRO A 3 14.78 -0.72 -59.20
N ARG A 4 14.70 -1.18 -60.46
CA ARG A 4 13.48 -1.09 -61.29
C ARG A 4 12.47 -2.15 -60.87
N THR A 5 11.17 -1.83 -60.93
CA THR A 5 10.09 -2.82 -61.07
C THR A 5 9.27 -2.49 -62.33
N THR A 6 9.15 -3.46 -63.23
CA THR A 6 8.29 -3.36 -64.43
C THR A 6 6.89 -3.87 -64.08
N ALA A 7 5.90 -2.99 -64.13
CA ALA A 7 4.49 -3.37 -64.10
C ALA A 7 3.90 -3.21 -65.52
N ALA A 8 3.19 -4.23 -66.00
CA ALA A 8 2.68 -4.24 -67.38
C ALA A 8 1.35 -3.48 -67.49
N SER A 9 1.29 -2.46 -68.36
CA SER A 9 0.04 -1.86 -68.79
C SER A 9 -0.62 -2.72 -69.86
N GLN A 10 -1.66 -3.47 -69.49
CA GLN A 10 -2.56 -4.12 -70.45
C GLN A 10 -3.38 -3.05 -71.18
N GLY A 11 -2.86 -2.56 -72.31
CA GLY A 11 -3.62 -1.70 -73.22
C GLY A 11 -4.67 -2.50 -73.97
N THR A 12 -5.91 -2.55 -73.46
CA THR A 12 -7.07 -3.06 -74.20
C THR A 12 -7.27 -2.23 -75.47
N GLY A 13 -7.20 -2.87 -76.63
CA GLY A 13 -7.02 -2.17 -77.91
C GLY A 13 -8.30 -1.65 -78.57
N GLY A 14 -8.12 -0.78 -79.57
CA GLY A 14 -9.18 -0.29 -80.44
C GLY A 14 -8.67 0.77 -81.43
N GLY A 15 -8.47 0.40 -82.70
CA GLY A 15 -8.05 1.34 -83.75
C GLY A 15 -7.18 0.68 -84.84
N GLY A 16 -7.78 0.32 -85.97
CA GLY A 16 -7.07 -0.28 -87.10
C GLY A 16 -6.12 0.70 -87.79
N GLY A 17 -4.93 0.22 -88.19
CA GLY A 17 -3.93 1.03 -88.89
C GLY A 17 -4.30 1.32 -90.35
N ASN A 18 -3.78 2.42 -90.90
CA ASN A 18 -3.92 2.75 -92.32
C ASN A 18 -2.68 3.47 -92.86
N THR A 19 -1.60 2.73 -93.12
CA THR A 19 -0.33 3.24 -93.66
C THR A 19 -0.44 3.58 -95.14
N LEU A 20 -1.01 4.75 -95.44
CA LEU A 20 -1.16 5.25 -96.81
C LEU A 20 0.18 5.66 -97.43
N ALA A 21 0.85 4.69 -98.07
CA ALA A 21 2.05 4.91 -98.87
C ALA A 21 1.73 5.66 -100.18
N VAL A 22 1.56 6.98 -100.10
CA VAL A 22 1.26 7.84 -101.26
C VAL A 22 2.51 8.03 -102.12
N SER A 23 2.52 7.40 -103.29
CA SER A 23 3.57 7.60 -104.30
C SER A 23 3.62 9.06 -104.75
N THR A 24 4.80 9.68 -104.66
CA THR A 24 5.04 11.12 -104.90
C THR A 24 5.13 11.49 -106.39
N ARG A 25 4.98 10.53 -107.32
CA ARG A 25 5.06 10.80 -108.76
C ARG A 25 3.70 11.29 -109.27
N ALA A 26 3.64 12.56 -109.68
CA ALA A 26 2.41 13.19 -110.17
C ALA A 26 1.78 12.37 -111.33
N ARG A 27 0.50 12.01 -111.19
CA ARG A 27 -0.27 11.29 -112.20
C ARG A 27 -0.94 12.29 -113.16
N PRO A 28 -0.99 12.01 -114.48
CA PRO A 28 -1.67 12.89 -115.42
C PRO A 28 -3.19 12.82 -115.26
N ASP A 29 -3.82 13.96 -114.95
CA ASP A 29 -5.26 14.12 -114.80
C ASP A 29 -5.96 14.09 -116.18
N PRO A 30 -6.81 13.09 -116.49
CA PRO A 30 -7.41 12.98 -117.83
C PRO A 30 -8.37 14.13 -118.18
N LEU A 31 -8.89 14.86 -117.19
CA LEU A 31 -9.80 15.99 -117.42
C LEU A 31 -9.06 17.26 -117.87
N ARG A 32 -7.77 17.41 -117.50
CA ARG A 32 -6.92 18.55 -117.88
C ARG A 32 -6.23 18.32 -119.22
N ARG A 33 -6.94 18.54 -120.33
CA ARG A 33 -6.38 18.37 -121.69
C ARG A 33 -5.10 19.16 -122.00
N ILE A 34 -4.87 20.32 -121.36
CA ILE A 34 -3.67 21.16 -121.52
C ILE A 34 -3.24 21.70 -120.14
N GLY A 35 -1.93 21.77 -119.86
CA GLY A 35 -1.36 22.47 -118.70
C GLY A 35 -0.13 21.79 -118.07
N ASN A 36 0.74 22.58 -117.42
CA ASN A 36 2.08 22.16 -116.98
C ASN A 36 2.10 20.91 -116.10
N GLY A 37 1.16 20.76 -115.15
CA GLY A 37 1.10 19.56 -114.29
C GLY A 37 0.98 18.27 -115.09
N ASN A 38 0.24 18.29 -116.20
CA ASN A 38 0.11 17.16 -117.11
C ASN A 38 1.26 17.03 -118.12
N ALA A 39 1.89 18.14 -118.51
CA ALA A 39 3.11 18.10 -119.32
C ALA A 39 4.26 17.42 -118.56
N VAL A 40 4.47 17.81 -117.29
CA VAL A 40 5.45 17.20 -116.38
C VAL A 40 5.09 15.74 -116.08
N ALA A 41 3.82 15.44 -115.77
CA ALA A 41 3.37 14.06 -115.52
C ALA A 41 3.41 13.13 -116.76
N ARG A 42 3.57 13.69 -117.97
CA ARG A 42 3.74 12.93 -119.23
C ARG A 42 5.15 13.04 -119.83
N GLY A 43 6.07 13.80 -119.22
CA GLY A 43 7.44 13.97 -119.71
C GLY A 43 7.58 14.75 -121.02
N LEU A 44 6.70 15.72 -121.30
CA LEU A 44 6.75 16.55 -122.51
C LEU A 44 7.65 17.78 -122.34
N ASP A 45 8.40 18.13 -123.39
CA ASP A 45 9.25 19.33 -123.45
C ASP A 45 8.46 20.62 -123.17
N LEU A 46 8.77 21.25 -122.04
CA LEU A 46 8.11 22.47 -121.56
C LEU A 46 8.28 23.66 -122.52
N SER A 47 9.36 23.66 -123.33
CA SER A 47 9.60 24.69 -124.36
C SER A 47 8.53 24.73 -125.47
N ARG A 48 7.74 23.67 -125.62
CA ARG A 48 6.61 23.61 -126.56
C ARG A 48 5.24 23.83 -125.90
N VAL A 49 5.21 24.03 -124.58
CA VAL A 49 3.97 24.19 -123.79
C VAL A 49 3.86 25.64 -123.33
N GLY A 50 3.18 26.46 -124.14
CA GLY A 50 2.90 27.86 -123.78
C GLY A 50 2.04 27.96 -122.51
N VAL A 51 2.59 28.57 -121.46
CA VAL A 51 1.85 28.86 -120.22
C VAL A 51 0.99 30.09 -120.45
N LEU A 52 -0.26 29.89 -120.88
CA LEU A 52 -1.24 30.96 -120.91
C LEU A 52 -1.50 31.45 -119.48
N SER A 53 -1.05 32.67 -119.16
CA SER A 53 -1.41 33.35 -117.93
C SER A 53 -2.93 33.59 -117.87
N ASP A 54 -3.51 33.78 -116.68
CA ASP A 54 -4.95 34.09 -116.54
C ASP A 54 -5.37 35.34 -117.38
N ARG A 55 -4.42 36.24 -117.70
CA ARG A 55 -4.65 37.38 -118.61
C ARG A 55 -4.74 36.97 -120.08
N GLU A 56 -3.84 36.09 -120.55
CA GLU A 56 -3.88 35.58 -121.93
C GLU A 56 -5.05 34.61 -122.11
N LEU A 57 -5.33 33.76 -121.11
CA LEU A 57 -6.50 32.89 -121.10
C LEU A 57 -7.80 33.70 -121.12
N ALA A 58 -7.86 34.84 -120.40
CA ALA A 58 -8.96 35.80 -120.54
C ALA A 58 -8.98 36.47 -121.92
N PHE A 59 -7.83 36.83 -122.51
CA PHE A 59 -7.76 37.44 -123.84
C PHE A 59 -8.26 36.49 -124.95
N PHE A 60 -7.79 35.23 -124.97
CA PHE A 60 -8.29 34.21 -125.90
C PHE A 60 -9.78 33.90 -125.67
N ARG A 61 -10.28 34.00 -124.44
CA ARG A 61 -11.71 33.86 -124.14
C ARG A 61 -12.53 35.08 -124.56
N ARG A 62 -12.04 36.30 -124.42
CA ARG A 62 -12.67 37.51 -124.99
C ARG A 62 -12.79 37.46 -126.50
N LEU A 63 -11.84 36.81 -127.18
CA LEU A 63 -11.94 36.54 -128.62
C LEU A 63 -12.97 35.43 -128.92
N ALA A 64 -12.96 34.33 -128.15
CA ALA A 64 -13.89 33.20 -128.37
C ALA A 64 -15.36 33.50 -127.98
N TYR A 65 -15.59 34.38 -127.01
CA TYR A 65 -16.89 34.78 -126.48
C TYR A 65 -17.17 36.28 -126.71
N ALA A 66 -16.64 36.85 -127.79
CA ALA A 66 -16.71 38.29 -128.09
C ALA A 66 -18.15 38.86 -128.16
N SER A 67 -19.15 38.00 -128.36
CA SER A 67 -20.57 38.35 -128.40
C SER A 67 -21.34 38.13 -127.09
N SER A 68 -20.76 37.52 -126.04
CA SER A 68 -21.48 37.16 -124.81
C SER A 68 -20.69 37.43 -123.52
N ARG A 69 -20.72 38.70 -123.09
CA ARG A 69 -20.17 39.19 -121.80
C ARG A 69 -20.70 38.42 -120.58
N GLU A 70 -21.90 37.86 -120.69
CA GLU A 70 -22.56 37.01 -119.68
C GLU A 70 -21.81 35.70 -119.43
N ALA A 71 -21.20 35.10 -120.46
CA ALA A 71 -20.45 33.85 -120.32
C ALA A 71 -19.16 34.03 -119.50
N GLU A 72 -18.52 35.20 -119.57
CA GLU A 72 -17.37 35.53 -118.71
C GLU A 72 -17.75 35.67 -117.23
N LEU A 73 -18.95 36.19 -116.94
CA LEU A 73 -19.46 36.37 -115.58
C LEU A 73 -19.86 35.02 -114.96
N GLN A 74 -20.67 34.22 -115.67
CA GLN A 74 -21.09 32.88 -115.23
C GLN A 74 -19.88 31.99 -114.88
N TRP A 75 -18.78 32.07 -115.65
CA TRP A 75 -17.56 31.32 -115.34
C TRP A 75 -16.84 31.83 -114.08
N GLN A 76 -16.80 33.15 -113.84
CA GLN A 76 -16.21 33.71 -112.62
C GLN A 76 -17.01 33.35 -111.37
N ASP A 77 -18.34 33.37 -111.45
CA ASP A 77 -19.20 33.02 -110.32
C ASP A 77 -19.19 31.52 -110.04
N ALA A 78 -19.14 30.65 -111.07
CA ALA A 78 -18.89 29.23 -110.89
C ALA A 78 -17.54 28.95 -110.21
N ARG A 79 -16.48 29.69 -110.57
CA ARG A 79 -15.16 29.61 -109.91
C ARG A 79 -15.23 30.05 -108.44
N ARG A 80 -15.95 31.14 -108.13
CA ARG A 80 -16.16 31.61 -106.74
C ARG A 80 -16.87 30.54 -105.90
N GLN A 81 -17.96 29.98 -106.41
CA GLN A 81 -18.70 28.90 -105.74
C GLN A 81 -17.84 27.65 -105.51
N GLU A 82 -16.95 27.29 -106.45
CA GLU A 82 -15.98 26.21 -106.23
C GLU A 82 -14.93 26.55 -105.16
N GLU A 83 -14.40 27.77 -105.15
CA GLU A 83 -13.44 28.20 -104.13
C GLU A 83 -14.08 28.31 -102.73
N GLU A 84 -15.35 28.74 -102.64
CA GLU A 84 -16.16 28.75 -101.42
C GLU A 84 -16.44 27.35 -100.89
N ARG A 85 -16.96 26.44 -101.73
CA ARG A 85 -17.14 25.01 -101.36
C ARG A 85 -15.85 24.35 -100.89
N ARG A 86 -14.71 24.69 -101.50
CA ARG A 86 -13.39 24.20 -101.04
C ARG A 86 -12.98 24.78 -99.68
N ARG A 87 -13.28 26.05 -99.41
CA ARG A 87 -13.07 26.68 -98.08
C ARG A 87 -13.97 26.05 -97.01
N GLU A 88 -15.25 25.79 -97.33
CA GLU A 88 -16.19 25.11 -96.45
C GLU A 88 -15.76 23.68 -96.12
N LEU A 89 -15.43 22.88 -97.14
CA LEU A 89 -14.89 21.53 -96.96
C LEU A 89 -13.55 21.53 -96.20
N SER A 90 -12.73 22.57 -96.35
CA SER A 90 -11.51 22.74 -95.54
C SER A 90 -11.85 23.03 -94.08
N LYS A 91 -12.75 24.00 -93.80
CA LYS A 91 -13.22 24.34 -92.45
C LYS A 91 -13.85 23.14 -91.74
N ALA A 92 -14.74 22.41 -92.42
CA ALA A 92 -15.40 21.23 -91.87
C ALA A 92 -14.42 20.10 -91.55
N ARG A 93 -13.32 19.98 -92.31
CA ARG A 93 -12.23 19.04 -91.99
C ARG A 93 -11.40 19.48 -90.79
N THR A 94 -11.08 20.77 -90.67
CA THR A 94 -10.24 21.30 -89.58
C THR A 94 -10.99 21.51 -88.27
N ALA A 95 -12.32 21.68 -88.29
CA ALA A 95 -13.13 21.91 -87.08
C ALA A 95 -12.98 20.79 -86.02
N ASN A 96 -12.78 19.54 -86.48
CA ASN A 96 -12.61 18.38 -85.60
C ASN A 96 -11.12 18.06 -85.30
N TRP A 97 -10.17 18.94 -85.64
CA TRP A 97 -8.75 18.69 -85.39
C TRP A 97 -8.37 19.05 -83.94
N PRO A 98 -7.84 18.10 -83.15
CA PRO A 98 -7.55 18.31 -81.72
C PRO A 98 -6.36 19.24 -81.44
N ASP A 99 -5.61 19.62 -82.48
CA ASP A 99 -4.33 20.34 -82.40
C ASP A 99 -4.36 21.74 -83.03
N THR A 100 -5.54 22.27 -83.38
CA THR A 100 -5.66 23.69 -83.72
C THR A 100 -5.37 24.57 -82.49
N ILE A 101 -4.95 25.82 -82.72
CA ILE A 101 -4.70 26.78 -81.64
C ILE A 101 -6.02 27.03 -80.86
N GLU A 102 -7.14 27.10 -81.58
CA GLU A 102 -8.50 27.21 -81.03
C GLU A 102 -8.84 26.02 -80.12
N ALA A 103 -8.74 24.77 -80.62
CA ALA A 103 -9.03 23.58 -79.83
C ALA A 103 -8.12 23.42 -78.61
N ARG A 104 -6.87 23.89 -78.69
CA ARG A 104 -5.93 23.93 -77.55
C ARG A 104 -6.30 25.02 -76.53
N HIS A 105 -6.79 26.18 -77.00
CA HIS A 105 -7.31 27.23 -76.12
C HIS A 105 -8.59 26.79 -75.40
N ASP A 106 -9.56 26.20 -76.11
CA ASP A 106 -10.79 25.66 -75.54
C ASP A 106 -10.52 24.57 -74.50
N ARG A 107 -9.53 23.69 -74.76
CA ARG A 107 -9.08 22.67 -73.80
C ARG A 107 -8.43 23.29 -72.55
N PHE A 108 -7.66 24.36 -72.72
CA PHE A 108 -7.08 25.09 -71.58
C PHE A 108 -8.16 25.79 -70.75
N LEU A 109 -9.15 26.44 -71.40
CA LEU A 109 -10.28 27.06 -70.70
C LEU A 109 -11.12 26.02 -69.95
N LYS A 110 -11.41 24.86 -70.56
CA LYS A 110 -12.11 23.76 -69.89
C LYS A 110 -11.31 23.23 -68.71
N ALA A 111 -10.02 22.93 -68.87
CA ALA A 111 -9.18 22.50 -67.74
C ALA A 111 -9.09 23.54 -66.62
N GLN A 112 -9.25 24.84 -66.91
CA GLN A 112 -9.36 25.92 -65.91
C GLN A 112 -10.74 26.04 -65.28
N GLN A 113 -11.80 25.52 -65.91
CA GLN A 113 -13.14 25.37 -65.33
C GLN A 113 -13.19 24.10 -64.47
N ASP A 114 -12.83 22.94 -65.04
CA ASP A 114 -12.72 21.64 -64.36
C ASP A 114 -11.88 21.76 -63.06
N ALA A 115 -10.78 22.52 -63.07
CA ALA A 115 -9.93 22.73 -61.90
C ALA A 115 -10.48 23.73 -60.86
N LYS A 116 -11.43 24.61 -61.23
CA LYS A 116 -12.18 25.46 -60.30
C LYS A 116 -13.32 24.69 -59.69
N ASP A 117 -14.10 23.99 -60.51
CA ASP A 117 -15.24 23.18 -60.08
C ASP A 117 -14.75 22.12 -59.09
N ALA A 118 -13.66 21.39 -59.41
CA ALA A 118 -13.01 20.44 -58.50
C ALA A 118 -12.27 21.08 -57.31
N ALA A 119 -12.17 22.41 -57.22
CA ALA A 119 -11.70 23.13 -56.04
C ALA A 119 -12.87 23.60 -55.17
N GLU A 120 -13.97 24.05 -55.77
CA GLU A 120 -15.24 24.33 -55.07
C GLU A 120 -15.83 23.06 -54.45
N GLU A 121 -15.79 21.91 -55.15
CA GLU A 121 -16.18 20.61 -54.59
C GLU A 121 -15.37 20.27 -53.33
N ARG A 122 -14.05 20.52 -53.33
CA ARG A 122 -13.19 20.30 -52.16
C ARG A 122 -13.50 21.27 -51.03
N GLN A 123 -13.86 22.51 -51.34
CA GLN A 123 -14.30 23.49 -50.35
C GLN A 123 -15.60 23.02 -49.70
N ARG A 124 -16.62 22.66 -50.50
CA ARG A 124 -17.90 22.15 -50.00
C ARG A 124 -17.73 20.92 -49.12
N VAL A 125 -16.90 19.94 -49.51
CA VAL A 125 -16.61 18.76 -48.67
C VAL A 125 -15.87 19.14 -47.37
N LEU A 126 -14.99 20.14 -47.38
CA LEU A 126 -14.35 20.64 -46.16
C LEU A 126 -15.35 21.38 -45.26
N ASP A 127 -16.23 22.21 -45.84
CA ASP A 127 -17.26 22.95 -45.12
C ASP A 127 -18.30 21.99 -44.50
N GLU A 128 -18.71 20.94 -45.23
CA GLU A 128 -19.54 19.84 -44.74
C GLU A 128 -18.87 19.11 -43.56
N LEU A 129 -17.59 18.77 -43.65
CA LEU A 129 -16.83 18.14 -42.56
C LEU A 129 -16.65 19.07 -41.35
N TYR A 130 -16.49 20.38 -41.55
CA TYR A 130 -16.46 21.35 -40.44
C TYR A 130 -17.84 21.49 -39.79
N GLU A 131 -18.92 21.50 -40.57
CA GLU A 131 -20.28 21.47 -40.04
C GLU A 131 -20.54 20.18 -39.23
N GLU A 132 -20.10 19.01 -39.71
CA GLU A 132 -20.22 17.75 -38.96
C GLU A 132 -19.41 17.78 -37.66
N GLN A 133 -18.17 18.25 -37.67
CA GLN A 133 -17.37 18.45 -36.46
C GLN A 133 -18.04 19.41 -35.46
N LEU A 134 -18.59 20.54 -35.93
CA LEU A 134 -19.31 21.47 -35.06
C LEU A 134 -20.61 20.88 -34.51
N LYS A 135 -21.31 20.01 -35.27
CA LYS A 135 -22.48 19.26 -34.80
C LYS A 135 -22.09 18.23 -33.73
N GLU A 136 -20.98 17.50 -33.91
CA GLU A 136 -20.44 16.57 -32.92
C GLU A 136 -19.96 17.28 -31.65
N GLU A 137 -19.21 18.38 -31.77
CA GLU A 137 -18.78 19.20 -30.63
C GLU A 137 -19.98 19.76 -29.85
N HIS A 138 -21.01 20.23 -30.55
CA HIS A 138 -22.24 20.72 -29.94
C HIS A 138 -23.01 19.60 -29.21
N GLN A 139 -23.14 18.42 -29.82
CA GLN A 139 -23.75 17.25 -29.18
C GLN A 139 -22.94 16.78 -27.96
N ALA A 140 -21.61 16.74 -28.05
CA ALA A 140 -20.73 16.41 -26.93
C ALA A 140 -20.79 17.45 -25.80
N MET A 141 -21.00 18.72 -26.13
CA MET A 141 -21.20 19.80 -25.17
C MET A 141 -22.57 19.69 -24.47
N ILE A 142 -23.65 19.40 -25.20
CA ILE A 142 -24.98 19.10 -24.63
C ILE A 142 -24.89 17.87 -23.72
N ALA A 143 -24.32 16.76 -24.18
CA ALA A 143 -24.19 15.54 -23.38
C ALA A 143 -23.36 15.76 -22.10
N ARG A 144 -22.34 16.63 -22.14
CA ARG A 144 -21.60 17.06 -20.94
C ARG A 144 -22.45 17.89 -19.98
N GLN A 145 -23.35 18.74 -20.48
CA GLN A 145 -24.30 19.52 -19.67
C GLN A 145 -25.40 18.65 -19.06
N GLU A 146 -26.01 17.75 -19.84
CA GLU A 146 -26.97 16.76 -19.32
C GLU A 146 -26.30 15.88 -18.23
N LEU A 147 -25.10 15.38 -18.48
CA LEU A 147 -24.31 14.64 -17.48
C LEU A 147 -23.79 15.52 -16.32
N ALA A 148 -23.91 16.83 -16.36
CA ALA A 148 -23.64 17.72 -15.23
C ALA A 148 -24.91 17.93 -14.40
N GLN A 149 -26.06 18.16 -15.05
CA GLN A 149 -27.37 18.24 -14.40
C GLN A 149 -27.69 16.93 -13.65
N LEU A 150 -27.58 15.78 -14.32
CA LEU A 150 -27.75 14.45 -13.72
C LEU A 150 -26.78 14.19 -12.54
N LYS A 151 -25.63 14.88 -12.49
CA LYS A 151 -24.69 14.82 -11.36
C LYS A 151 -25.12 15.72 -10.20
N GLU A 152 -25.47 16.96 -10.48
CA GLU A 152 -25.74 18.00 -9.48
C GLU A 152 -27.05 17.75 -8.73
N ASP A 153 -28.04 17.14 -9.39
CA ASP A 153 -29.32 16.77 -8.79
C ASP A 153 -29.19 15.83 -7.57
N PRO A 154 -30.11 15.95 -6.59
CA PRO A 154 -30.03 15.21 -5.32
C PRO A 154 -30.06 13.69 -5.51
N ARG A 155 -30.78 13.20 -6.53
CA ARG A 155 -30.83 11.79 -6.94
C ARG A 155 -29.45 11.28 -7.35
N GLY A 156 -28.77 12.00 -8.25
CA GLY A 156 -27.42 11.66 -8.71
C GLY A 156 -26.33 11.87 -7.65
N ARG A 157 -26.55 12.78 -6.70
CA ARG A 157 -25.70 12.92 -5.50
C ARG A 157 -25.87 11.74 -4.54
N ASN A 158 -27.09 11.26 -4.31
CA ASN A 158 -27.38 10.08 -3.49
C ASN A 158 -26.78 8.80 -4.10
N ALA A 159 -26.99 8.54 -5.39
CA ALA A 159 -26.40 7.37 -6.05
C ALA A 159 -24.87 7.34 -5.97
N ARG A 160 -24.21 8.51 -6.08
CA ARG A 160 -22.75 8.62 -5.92
C ARG A 160 -22.28 8.46 -4.46
N SER A 161 -23.06 8.88 -3.46
CA SER A 161 -22.72 8.60 -2.05
C SER A 161 -22.93 7.11 -1.70
N MET A 162 -23.96 6.45 -2.24
CA MET A 162 -24.15 5.00 -2.09
C MET A 162 -23.02 4.19 -2.74
N LYS A 163 -22.51 4.64 -3.89
CA LYS A 163 -21.30 4.06 -4.51
C LYS A 163 -20.06 4.20 -3.62
N GLN A 164 -19.81 5.41 -3.10
CA GLN A 164 -18.70 5.64 -2.16
C GLN A 164 -18.84 4.78 -0.90
N LEU A 165 -20.05 4.61 -0.36
CA LEU A 165 -20.29 3.70 0.76
C LEU A 165 -19.96 2.24 0.42
N HIS A 166 -20.37 1.74 -0.75
CA HIS A 166 -19.99 0.39 -1.22
C HIS A 166 -18.47 0.22 -1.35
N GLU A 167 -17.78 1.21 -1.92
CA GLU A 167 -16.31 1.23 -2.02
C GLU A 167 -15.66 1.21 -0.62
N THR A 168 -16.15 1.99 0.35
CA THR A 168 -15.65 1.95 1.73
C THR A 168 -15.95 0.64 2.47
N LEU A 169 -17.07 -0.03 2.17
CA LEU A 169 -17.38 -1.35 2.75
C LEU A 169 -16.44 -2.43 2.22
N LYS A 170 -16.18 -2.48 0.91
CA LYS A 170 -15.18 -3.38 0.32
C LYS A 170 -13.80 -3.19 0.95
N CYS A 171 -13.29 -1.95 1.00
CA CYS A 171 -12.02 -1.66 1.64
C CYS A 171 -12.01 -1.98 3.15
N ARG A 172 -13.19 -2.00 3.81
CA ARG A 172 -13.31 -2.44 5.19
C ARG A 172 -13.28 -3.96 5.32
N GLU A 173 -13.92 -4.70 4.42
CA GLU A 173 -13.87 -6.16 4.36
C GLU A 173 -12.44 -6.64 4.08
N GLU A 174 -11.73 -6.01 3.13
CA GLU A 174 -10.30 -6.22 2.85
C GLU A 174 -9.43 -5.98 4.11
N GLN A 175 -9.62 -4.86 4.80
CA GLN A 175 -8.92 -4.57 6.08
C GLN A 175 -9.20 -5.59 7.18
N VAL A 176 -10.41 -6.15 7.23
CA VAL A 176 -10.78 -7.17 8.23
C VAL A 176 -10.16 -8.51 7.86
N ALA A 177 -10.19 -8.91 6.59
CA ALA A 177 -9.53 -10.12 6.10
C ALA A 177 -8.01 -10.09 6.33
N PHE A 178 -7.35 -8.98 5.98
CA PHE A 178 -5.91 -8.79 6.25
C PHE A 178 -5.58 -8.87 7.75
N LYS A 179 -6.42 -8.29 8.62
CA LYS A 179 -6.25 -8.39 10.08
C LYS A 179 -6.56 -9.77 10.65
N GLN A 180 -7.35 -10.60 9.97
CA GLN A 180 -7.55 -12.00 10.33
C GLN A 180 -6.36 -12.85 9.92
N GLN A 181 -5.81 -12.64 8.72
CA GLN A 181 -4.58 -13.29 8.25
C GLN A 181 -3.39 -12.97 9.17
N LEU A 182 -3.15 -11.69 9.45
CA LEU A 182 -2.05 -11.26 10.33
C LEU A 182 -2.19 -11.83 11.76
N ARG A 183 -3.42 -11.97 12.28
CA ARG A 183 -3.65 -12.68 13.57
C ARG A 183 -3.36 -14.17 13.49
N GLN A 184 -3.68 -14.85 12.39
CA GLN A 184 -3.34 -16.26 12.20
C GLN A 184 -1.83 -16.47 12.10
N GLU A 185 -1.11 -15.52 11.50
CA GLU A 185 0.37 -15.49 11.46
C GLU A 185 0.98 -15.23 12.85
N GLU A 186 0.43 -14.27 13.62
CA GLU A 186 0.80 -14.02 15.02
C GLU A 186 0.54 -15.25 15.91
N GLU A 187 -0.64 -15.86 15.81
CA GLU A 187 -1.02 -17.06 16.56
C GLU A 187 -0.12 -18.25 16.20
N ALA A 188 0.19 -18.46 14.90
CA ALA A 188 1.13 -19.48 14.46
C ALA A 188 2.53 -19.27 15.07
N ALA A 189 3.09 -18.06 14.96
CA ALA A 189 4.40 -17.72 15.52
C ALA A 189 4.45 -17.87 17.05
N VAL A 190 3.34 -17.57 17.75
CA VAL A 190 3.20 -17.84 19.19
C VAL A 190 3.17 -19.36 19.48
N THR A 191 2.52 -20.18 18.66
CA THR A 191 2.59 -21.65 18.84
C THR A 191 3.98 -22.23 18.55
N ASP A 192 4.71 -21.70 17.56
CA ASP A 192 6.05 -22.17 17.22
C ASP A 192 7.10 -21.75 18.25
N THR A 193 7.08 -20.51 18.74
CA THR A 193 7.93 -20.10 19.87
C THR A 193 7.61 -20.89 21.15
N GLN A 194 6.35 -21.27 21.40
CA GLN A 194 6.00 -22.19 22.49
C GLN A 194 6.55 -23.61 22.27
N ARG A 195 6.55 -24.13 21.03
CA ARG A 195 7.17 -25.42 20.68
C ARG A 195 8.69 -25.38 20.89
N GLU A 196 9.36 -24.32 20.44
CA GLU A 196 10.80 -24.13 20.66
C GLU A 196 11.15 -24.10 22.14
N LEU A 197 10.40 -23.35 22.96
CA LEU A 197 10.60 -23.31 24.41
C LEU A 197 10.36 -24.67 25.09
N GLN A 198 9.39 -25.47 24.61
CA GLN A 198 9.18 -26.84 25.09
C GLN A 198 10.34 -27.76 24.72
N LEU A 199 10.83 -27.70 23.47
CA LEU A 199 11.99 -28.47 23.01
C LEU A 199 13.27 -28.09 23.76
N GLN A 200 13.49 -26.80 24.01
CA GLN A 200 14.60 -26.32 24.85
C GLN A 200 14.45 -26.79 26.30
N ALA A 201 13.25 -26.77 26.88
CA ALA A 201 13.00 -27.28 28.22
C ALA A 201 13.28 -28.80 28.32
N TRP A 202 12.88 -29.57 27.31
CA TRP A 202 13.21 -31.00 27.23
C TRP A 202 14.71 -31.26 27.05
N GLY A 203 15.39 -30.51 26.18
CA GLY A 203 16.85 -30.60 26.00
C GLY A 203 17.63 -30.28 27.28
N ASN A 204 17.24 -29.21 27.98
CA ASN A 204 17.83 -28.87 29.28
C ASN A 204 17.58 -29.97 30.34
N GLN A 205 16.42 -30.64 30.31
CA GLN A 205 16.13 -31.76 31.19
C GLN A 205 16.95 -33.02 30.84
N THR A 206 17.09 -33.36 29.56
CA THR A 206 17.89 -34.53 29.15
C THR A 206 19.38 -34.31 29.42
N GLU A 207 19.91 -33.12 29.17
CA GLU A 207 21.27 -32.74 29.60
C GLU A 207 21.47 -32.84 31.11
N ALA A 208 20.53 -32.31 31.90
CA ALA A 208 20.60 -32.37 33.35
C ALA A 208 20.52 -33.81 33.88
N MET A 209 19.83 -34.71 33.18
CA MET A 209 19.83 -36.14 33.48
C MET A 209 21.11 -36.84 33.03
N HIS A 210 21.67 -36.50 31.87
CA HIS A 210 22.96 -37.00 31.40
C HIS A 210 24.08 -36.66 32.39
N LYS A 211 24.20 -35.39 32.78
CA LYS A 211 25.18 -34.90 33.76
C LYS A 211 25.05 -35.59 35.12
N LYS A 212 23.82 -35.96 35.54
CA LYS A 212 23.58 -36.79 36.75
C LYS A 212 23.99 -38.26 36.59
N LEU A 213 23.85 -38.84 35.39
CA LEU A 213 24.29 -40.19 35.10
C LEU A 213 25.81 -40.28 35.01
N GLU A 214 26.48 -39.33 34.33
CA GLU A 214 27.94 -39.22 34.30
C GLU A 214 28.53 -39.08 35.70
N ALA A 215 27.96 -38.21 36.55
CA ALA A 215 28.40 -38.05 37.93
C ALA A 215 28.22 -39.33 38.76
N ARG A 216 27.18 -40.12 38.49
CA ARG A 216 26.98 -41.45 39.12
C ARG A 216 27.97 -42.48 38.60
N GLN A 217 28.28 -42.49 37.30
CA GLN A 217 29.27 -43.38 36.69
C GLN A 217 30.66 -43.12 37.28
N ARG A 218 31.13 -41.86 37.27
CA ARG A 218 32.42 -41.48 37.87
C ARG A 218 32.48 -41.85 39.35
N ASN A 219 31.41 -41.64 40.12
CA ASN A 219 31.40 -42.02 41.52
C ASN A 219 31.34 -43.54 41.78
N MET A 220 30.84 -44.33 40.82
CA MET A 220 30.96 -45.79 40.84
C MET A 220 32.37 -46.26 40.43
N GLU A 221 32.97 -45.62 39.43
CA GLU A 221 34.36 -45.87 39.00
C GLU A 221 35.36 -45.57 40.14
N GLU A 222 35.22 -44.41 40.79
CA GLU A 222 35.95 -44.03 42.01
C GLU A 222 35.79 -45.10 43.11
N LYS A 223 34.58 -45.59 43.37
CA LYS A 223 34.32 -46.62 44.38
C LYS A 223 34.94 -47.96 44.01
N ASN A 224 34.87 -48.36 42.75
CA ASN A 224 35.45 -49.60 42.26
C ASN A 224 36.99 -49.55 42.37
N ALA A 225 37.64 -48.47 41.93
CA ALA A 225 39.08 -48.28 42.08
C ALA A 225 39.52 -48.28 43.57
N ASN A 226 38.74 -47.64 44.46
CA ASN A 226 39.00 -47.71 45.90
C ASN A 226 38.83 -49.14 46.46
N LEU A 227 37.86 -49.92 45.97
CA LEU A 227 37.69 -51.33 46.35
C LEU A 227 38.85 -52.20 45.84
N GLU A 228 39.35 -51.96 44.63
CA GLU A 228 40.54 -52.63 44.07
C GLU A 228 41.78 -52.36 44.93
N ILE A 229 42.00 -51.11 45.35
CA ILE A 229 43.09 -50.74 46.28
C ILE A 229 42.94 -51.45 47.63
N VAL A 230 41.71 -51.52 48.18
CA VAL A 230 41.46 -52.21 49.45
C VAL A 230 41.63 -53.73 49.32
N LEU A 231 41.23 -54.34 48.20
CA LEU A 231 41.47 -55.76 47.92
C LEU A 231 42.96 -56.05 47.82
N TYR A 232 43.72 -55.20 47.12
CA TYR A 232 45.18 -55.30 47.02
C TYR A 232 45.85 -55.23 48.42
N GLN A 233 45.47 -54.27 49.27
CA GLN A 233 45.97 -54.18 50.65
C GLN A 233 45.58 -55.41 51.52
N ILE A 234 44.42 -56.03 51.27
CA ILE A 234 44.01 -57.28 51.93
C ILE A 234 44.87 -58.45 51.44
N GLU A 235 45.27 -58.49 50.17
CA GLU A 235 46.22 -59.48 49.66
C GLU A 235 47.63 -59.28 50.22
N GLU A 236 48.15 -58.06 50.25
CA GLU A 236 49.45 -57.76 50.88
C GLU A 236 49.47 -58.24 52.33
N ARG A 237 48.47 -57.87 53.14
CA ARG A 237 48.31 -58.35 54.52
C ARG A 237 48.12 -59.85 54.67
N ARG A 238 47.66 -60.55 53.63
CA ARG A 238 47.62 -62.03 53.60
C ARG A 238 48.99 -62.63 53.28
N ARG A 239 49.79 -61.98 52.43
CA ARG A 239 51.16 -62.37 52.10
C ARG A 239 52.10 -62.11 53.27
N GLU A 240 52.00 -60.95 53.93
CA GLU A 240 52.70 -60.61 55.18
C GLU A 240 52.46 -61.69 56.24
N ARG A 241 51.20 -61.96 56.59
CA ARG A 241 50.84 -63.01 57.57
C ARG A 241 51.20 -64.44 57.16
N ALA A 242 51.47 -64.68 55.88
CA ALA A 242 52.00 -65.96 55.42
C ALA A 242 53.52 -66.03 55.61
N ALA A 243 54.25 -64.93 55.37
CA ALA A 243 55.66 -64.79 55.67
C ALA A 243 55.94 -64.86 57.18
N GLU A 244 55.23 -64.08 58.01
CA GLU A 244 55.30 -64.13 59.48
C GLU A 244 55.15 -65.57 60.02
N LYS A 245 54.24 -66.36 59.43
CA LYS A 245 54.02 -67.76 59.81
C LYS A 245 55.14 -68.68 59.35
N GLN A 246 55.78 -68.41 58.22
CA GLN A 246 56.95 -69.17 57.76
C GLN A 246 58.18 -68.82 58.61
N GLU A 247 58.37 -67.55 58.99
CA GLU A 247 59.43 -67.11 59.88
C GLU A 247 59.25 -67.70 61.29
N HIS A 248 58.04 -67.63 61.87
CA HIS A 248 57.74 -68.33 63.13
C HIS A 248 57.85 -69.86 63.05
N ALA A 249 57.76 -70.46 61.86
CA ALA A 249 58.02 -71.89 61.68
C ALA A 249 59.53 -72.18 61.63
N ARG A 250 60.34 -71.32 61.00
CA ARG A 250 61.81 -71.41 61.00
C ARG A 250 62.40 -71.23 62.39
N VAL A 251 62.01 -70.17 63.10
CA VAL A 251 62.48 -69.92 64.49
C VAL A 251 62.12 -71.08 65.43
N LYS A 252 61.02 -71.79 65.18
CA LYS A 252 60.65 -73.01 65.93
C LYS A 252 61.41 -74.27 65.51
N HIS A 253 61.95 -74.30 64.30
CA HIS A 253 62.82 -75.37 63.81
C HIS A 253 64.23 -75.16 64.37
N GLU A 254 64.77 -73.96 64.21
CA GLU A 254 66.06 -73.49 64.75
C GLU A 254 66.13 -73.71 66.27
N ALA A 255 65.10 -73.29 67.03
CA ALA A 255 65.03 -73.51 68.47
C ALA A 255 64.80 -74.99 68.88
N ALA A 256 64.39 -75.87 67.97
CA ALA A 256 64.32 -77.31 68.21
C ALA A 256 65.65 -78.01 67.88
N GLU A 257 66.39 -77.52 66.89
CA GLU A 257 67.75 -77.93 66.57
C GLU A 257 68.71 -77.53 67.72
N GLU A 258 68.65 -76.28 68.22
CA GLU A 258 69.43 -75.84 69.38
C GLU A 258 69.16 -76.68 70.65
N LEU A 259 67.92 -77.14 70.85
CA LEU A 259 67.57 -78.02 71.97
C LEU A 259 68.10 -79.44 71.77
N ALA A 260 68.07 -79.98 70.54
CA ALA A 260 68.64 -81.29 70.24
C ALA A 260 70.18 -81.28 70.40
N GLU A 261 70.86 -80.22 69.94
CA GLU A 261 72.31 -80.05 70.17
C GLU A 261 72.65 -79.98 71.67
N GLN A 262 71.82 -79.31 72.47
CA GLN A 262 71.98 -79.27 73.94
C GLN A 262 71.77 -80.64 74.60
N GLU A 263 70.77 -81.43 74.17
CA GLU A 263 70.57 -82.80 74.66
C GLU A 263 71.74 -83.73 74.28
N GLU A 264 72.31 -83.59 73.08
CA GLU A 264 73.51 -84.32 72.67
C GLU A 264 74.76 -83.89 73.47
N GLU A 265 74.96 -82.59 73.72
CA GLU A 265 76.04 -82.11 74.58
C GLU A 265 75.92 -82.63 76.02
N ASP A 266 74.73 -82.58 76.62
CA ASP A 266 74.48 -83.07 77.99
C ASP A 266 74.73 -84.58 78.08
N ALA A 267 74.32 -85.37 77.06
CA ALA A 267 74.63 -86.79 76.98
C ALA A 267 76.16 -87.05 76.91
N VAL A 268 76.90 -86.27 76.12
CA VAL A 268 78.37 -86.35 76.04
C VAL A 268 79.03 -85.94 77.36
N ARG A 269 78.48 -84.95 78.08
CA ARG A 269 78.97 -84.56 79.40
C ARG A 269 78.74 -85.67 80.43
N HIS A 270 77.54 -86.25 80.51
CA HIS A 270 77.26 -87.36 81.43
C HIS A 270 78.10 -88.62 81.13
N ALA A 271 78.37 -88.95 79.87
CA ALA A 271 79.28 -90.04 79.51
C ALA A 271 80.69 -89.83 80.11
N ARG A 272 81.24 -88.62 79.96
CA ARG A 272 82.54 -88.23 80.55
C ARG A 272 82.51 -88.23 82.08
N GLU A 273 81.39 -87.90 82.72
CA GLU A 273 81.26 -87.97 84.17
C GLU A 273 81.29 -89.40 84.69
N VAL A 274 80.68 -90.36 83.98
CA VAL A 274 80.74 -91.79 84.32
C VAL A 274 82.17 -92.31 84.22
N GLU A 275 82.88 -92.05 83.12
CA GLU A 275 84.30 -92.40 82.96
C GLU A 275 85.17 -91.80 84.08
N ASN A 276 84.96 -90.53 84.41
CA ASN A 276 85.65 -89.85 85.51
C ASN A 276 85.29 -90.45 86.88
N ALA A 277 84.06 -90.90 87.11
CA ALA A 277 83.66 -91.54 88.37
C ALA A 277 84.35 -92.89 88.57
N GLU A 278 84.54 -93.67 87.51
CA GLU A 278 85.31 -94.93 87.56
C GLU A 278 86.80 -94.67 87.75
N PHE A 279 87.39 -93.71 87.02
CA PHE A 279 88.78 -93.30 87.21
C PHE A 279 89.04 -92.81 88.65
N ASN A 280 88.16 -91.97 89.21
CA ASN A 280 88.31 -91.44 90.57
C ASN A 280 88.11 -92.48 91.67
N LYS A 281 87.29 -93.53 91.45
CA LYS A 281 87.24 -94.70 92.37
C LYS A 281 88.61 -95.39 92.47
N SER A 282 89.34 -95.50 91.36
CA SER A 282 90.62 -96.24 91.31
C SER A 282 91.81 -95.53 91.99
N ARG A 283 91.75 -94.20 92.17
CA ARG A 283 92.89 -93.36 92.62
C ARG A 283 92.65 -92.54 93.89
N ARG A 284 91.61 -92.87 94.66
CA ARG A 284 91.19 -92.12 95.86
C ARG A 284 92.26 -92.10 96.96
N ARG A 285 93.05 -91.01 97.03
CA ARG A 285 94.05 -90.77 98.08
C ARG A 285 93.40 -90.44 99.44
N VAL A 286 94.10 -90.75 100.52
CA VAL A 286 93.67 -90.48 101.91
C VAL A 286 93.69 -88.98 102.19
N ALA A 287 92.66 -88.47 102.88
CA ALA A 287 92.45 -87.04 103.07
C ALA A 287 93.47 -86.38 104.03
N PRO A 288 93.91 -85.15 103.77
CA PRO A 288 94.84 -84.42 104.64
C PRO A 288 94.21 -84.06 105.99
N THR A 289 95.08 -83.97 107.01
CA THR A 289 94.72 -83.79 108.41
C THR A 289 94.30 -82.35 108.74
N LYS A 290 93.65 -82.14 109.89
CA LYS A 290 93.11 -80.81 110.31
C LYS A 290 94.13 -79.67 110.27
N LEU A 291 95.40 -79.95 110.54
CA LEU A 291 96.46 -78.94 110.63
C LEU A 291 96.85 -78.37 109.25
N GLN A 292 96.89 -79.23 108.23
CA GLN A 292 97.18 -78.83 106.85
C GLN A 292 96.09 -77.90 106.29
N ARG A 293 94.81 -78.25 106.52
CA ARG A 293 93.65 -77.42 106.12
C ARG A 293 93.58 -76.05 106.81
N LEU A 294 94.27 -75.87 107.93
CA LEU A 294 94.39 -74.56 108.60
C LEU A 294 95.47 -73.69 107.95
N GLN A 295 96.55 -74.30 107.44
CA GLN A 295 97.61 -73.59 106.73
C GLN A 295 97.14 -73.15 105.33
N GLU A 296 96.40 -74.00 104.62
CA GLU A 296 95.78 -73.66 103.32
C GLU A 296 94.82 -72.47 103.45
N ARG A 297 93.92 -72.50 104.44
CA ARG A 297 92.98 -71.39 104.72
C ARG A 297 93.64 -70.06 105.06
N LEU A 298 94.80 -70.05 105.72
CA LEU A 298 95.53 -68.80 106.00
C LEU A 298 96.12 -68.18 104.71
N VAL A 299 96.51 -69.01 103.75
CA VAL A 299 96.95 -68.55 102.42
C VAL A 299 95.77 -68.09 101.55
N GLU A 300 94.61 -68.73 101.68
CA GLU A 300 93.37 -68.32 101.00
C GLU A 300 92.87 -66.95 101.55
N ASN A 301 92.69 -66.82 102.87
CA ASN A 301 92.28 -65.57 103.51
C ASN A 301 93.17 -64.37 103.11
N THR A 302 94.49 -64.54 103.00
CA THR A 302 95.39 -63.43 102.61
C THR A 302 95.30 -63.03 101.13
N ARG A 303 94.70 -63.87 100.28
CA ARG A 303 94.34 -63.51 98.90
C ARG A 303 92.98 -62.83 98.85
N ASP A 304 92.02 -63.32 99.63
CA ASP A 304 90.66 -62.75 99.68
C ASP A 304 90.66 -61.33 100.29
N GLU A 305 91.49 -61.07 101.31
CA GLU A 305 91.74 -59.71 101.83
C GLU A 305 92.31 -58.75 100.77
N ALA A 306 93.13 -59.26 99.83
CA ALA A 306 93.68 -58.45 98.76
C ALA A 306 92.64 -58.16 97.66
N ALA A 307 91.75 -59.11 97.39
CA ALA A 307 90.62 -58.92 96.48
C ALA A 307 89.62 -57.89 97.03
N LEU A 308 89.26 -57.98 98.32
CA LEU A 308 88.30 -57.07 98.96
C LEU A 308 88.76 -55.60 98.91
N ARG A 309 90.03 -55.31 99.18
CA ARG A 309 90.58 -53.94 99.09
C ARG A 309 90.43 -53.36 97.67
N ALA A 310 90.64 -54.18 96.65
CA ALA A 310 90.45 -53.80 95.25
C ALA A 310 88.97 -53.64 94.83
N GLU A 311 88.01 -53.96 95.70
CA GLU A 311 86.58 -53.65 95.54
C GLU A 311 86.16 -52.46 96.40
N GLU A 312 86.71 -52.32 97.60
CA GLU A 312 86.55 -51.13 98.46
C GLU A 312 87.00 -49.85 97.73
N GLU A 313 88.15 -49.86 97.06
CA GLU A 313 88.62 -48.73 96.23
C GLU A 313 87.62 -48.33 95.12
N LYS A 314 86.94 -49.30 94.51
CA LYS A 314 85.90 -49.04 93.48
C LYS A 314 84.64 -48.46 94.11
N LEU A 315 84.24 -48.98 95.27
CA LEU A 315 83.09 -48.48 96.02
C LEU A 315 83.33 -47.07 96.57
N ASP A 316 84.54 -46.73 96.99
CA ASP A 316 84.90 -45.38 97.43
C ASP A 316 84.95 -44.38 96.27
N GLY A 317 85.39 -44.79 95.08
CA GLY A 317 85.22 -44.00 93.86
C GLY A 317 83.74 -43.68 93.56
N LEU A 318 82.85 -44.65 93.74
CA LEU A 318 81.40 -44.45 93.59
C LEU A 318 80.81 -43.55 94.69
N LYS A 319 81.22 -43.72 95.96
CA LYS A 319 80.81 -42.84 97.08
C LYS A 319 81.27 -41.40 96.81
N ALA A 320 82.51 -41.19 96.39
CA ALA A 320 83.05 -39.87 96.06
C ALA A 320 82.26 -39.18 94.93
N TRP A 321 81.83 -39.93 93.91
CA TRP A 321 80.95 -39.42 92.86
C TRP A 321 79.55 -39.03 93.38
N VAL A 322 78.93 -39.88 94.22
CA VAL A 322 77.62 -39.58 94.83
C VAL A 322 77.71 -38.35 95.75
N MET A 323 78.75 -38.23 96.58
CA MET A 323 78.95 -37.08 97.47
C MET A 323 79.15 -35.78 96.69
N ASN A 324 80.00 -35.77 95.65
CA ASN A 324 80.13 -34.62 94.73
C ASN A 324 78.77 -34.24 94.09
N ARG A 325 77.96 -35.23 93.71
CA ARG A 325 76.64 -35.01 93.11
C ARG A 325 75.61 -34.48 94.12
N GLN A 326 75.75 -34.77 95.41
CA GLN A 326 74.93 -34.19 96.48
C GLN A 326 75.39 -32.78 96.85
N GLN A 327 76.69 -32.54 96.97
CA GLN A 327 77.26 -31.20 97.22
C GLN A 327 76.82 -30.20 96.14
N ARG A 328 76.95 -30.54 94.85
CA ARG A 328 76.46 -29.70 93.74
C ARG A 328 74.96 -29.42 93.78
N LYS A 329 74.15 -30.30 94.37
CA LYS A 329 72.71 -30.05 94.61
C LYS A 329 72.47 -29.10 95.77
N GLN A 330 73.27 -29.19 96.83
CA GLN A 330 73.21 -28.27 97.99
C GLN A 330 73.68 -26.87 97.59
N GLU A 331 74.77 -26.76 96.84
CA GLU A 331 75.27 -25.50 96.26
C GLU A 331 74.21 -24.82 95.37
N ALA A 332 73.59 -25.56 94.44
CA ALA A 332 72.53 -25.04 93.58
C ALA A 332 71.24 -24.67 94.34
N PHE A 333 70.97 -25.31 95.49
CA PHE A 333 69.87 -24.94 96.38
C PHE A 333 70.19 -23.66 97.17
N GLU A 334 71.43 -23.52 97.67
CA GLU A 334 71.88 -22.30 98.34
C GLU A 334 71.91 -21.09 97.41
N GLN A 335 72.31 -21.25 96.14
CA GLN A 335 72.24 -20.20 95.13
C GLN A 335 70.79 -19.71 94.98
N ARG A 336 69.85 -20.62 94.68
CA ARG A 336 68.42 -20.28 94.57
C ARG A 336 67.82 -19.67 95.84
N LYS A 337 68.31 -20.06 97.02
CA LYS A 337 67.92 -19.46 98.30
C LYS A 337 68.45 -18.02 98.46
N LYS A 338 69.63 -17.71 97.92
CA LYS A 338 70.20 -16.36 97.88
C LYS A 338 69.45 -15.50 96.85
N ASP A 339 69.17 -16.04 95.67
CA ASP A 339 68.37 -15.38 94.62
C ASP A 339 66.95 -15.04 95.12
N GLY A 340 66.28 -16.00 95.77
CA GLY A 340 64.95 -15.78 96.36
C GLY A 340 64.93 -14.80 97.54
N LEU A 341 66.02 -14.72 98.31
CA LEU A 341 66.18 -13.69 99.35
C LEU A 341 66.40 -12.29 98.76
N GLN A 342 67.08 -12.18 97.61
CA GLN A 342 67.19 -10.91 96.89
C GLN A 342 65.82 -10.47 96.35
N GLN A 343 65.05 -11.37 95.76
CA GLN A 343 63.68 -11.09 95.29
C GLN A 343 62.75 -10.64 96.44
N TYR A 344 62.81 -11.28 97.61
CA TYR A 344 62.06 -10.84 98.81
C TYR A 344 62.49 -9.47 99.35
N LEU A 345 63.75 -9.04 99.11
CA LEU A 345 64.23 -7.71 99.48
C LEU A 345 63.83 -6.66 98.44
N ASP A 346 63.78 -7.01 97.15
CA ASP A 346 63.29 -6.14 96.08
C ASP A 346 61.78 -5.89 96.20
N GLU A 347 60.98 -6.94 96.49
CA GLU A 347 59.53 -6.83 96.72
C GLU A 347 59.16 -6.11 98.03
N ALA A 348 60.09 -5.96 98.97
CA ALA A 348 59.90 -5.18 100.20
C ALA A 348 60.02 -3.66 100.00
N ASN A 349 60.40 -3.17 98.81
CA ASN A 349 60.48 -1.74 98.52
C ASN A 349 59.10 -1.17 98.10
N PRO A 350 58.54 -0.19 98.83
CA PRO A 350 57.16 0.27 98.63
C PRO A 350 56.91 1.05 97.33
N GLU A 351 57.95 1.37 96.54
CA GLU A 351 57.84 2.20 95.33
C GLU A 351 57.36 1.45 94.07
N LYS A 352 57.19 0.12 94.11
CA LYS A 352 56.98 -0.72 92.90
C LYS A 352 55.74 -1.64 92.92
N ALA A 353 54.74 -1.35 93.76
CA ALA A 353 53.47 -2.08 93.77
C ALA A 353 52.49 -1.57 92.66
N PRO A 354 51.94 -2.44 91.78
CA PRO A 354 51.06 -2.02 90.68
C PRO A 354 49.60 -1.77 91.11
N ILE A 355 48.97 -0.75 90.53
CA ILE A 355 47.59 -0.31 90.83
C ILE A 355 46.57 -0.89 89.83
N TYR A 356 45.37 -1.27 90.29
CA TYR A 356 44.34 -1.94 89.49
C TYR A 356 43.16 -1.02 89.04
N ARG A 357 42.78 -1.18 87.76
CA ARG A 357 41.58 -0.77 86.99
C ARG A 357 40.39 -0.03 87.68
N THR A 358 39.90 1.06 87.04
CA THR A 358 38.48 1.50 87.09
C THR A 358 37.91 2.15 85.79
N GLN A 359 36.63 1.83 85.53
CA GLN A 359 35.53 2.57 84.84
C GLN A 359 35.58 3.24 83.44
N ASN A 360 36.69 3.73 82.87
CA ASN A 360 36.61 4.66 81.71
C ASN A 360 36.31 4.05 80.29
N ALA A 361 35.53 2.97 80.18
CA ALA A 361 35.44 2.18 78.93
C ALA A 361 34.08 2.10 78.22
N PHE A 362 32.97 2.58 78.81
CA PHE A 362 31.62 2.26 78.32
C PHE A 362 30.89 3.40 77.56
N GLU A 363 31.18 4.67 77.85
CA GLU A 363 30.28 5.78 77.49
C GLU A 363 30.49 6.39 76.09
N GLN A 364 31.61 6.10 75.41
CA GLN A 364 32.02 6.83 74.20
C GLN A 364 31.56 6.24 72.85
N LYS A 365 30.86 5.09 72.81
CA LYS A 365 30.56 4.37 71.54
C LYS A 365 29.16 3.76 71.44
N GLY A 366 28.10 4.56 71.63
CA GLY A 366 26.72 4.11 71.37
C GLY A 366 25.72 5.24 71.11
N GLN A 367 25.29 5.43 69.86
CA GLN A 367 24.05 6.14 69.52
C GLN A 367 22.98 5.13 69.15
N SER A 368 21.73 5.35 69.59
CA SER A 368 20.67 4.33 69.48
C SER A 368 20.09 4.21 68.06
N PHE A 369 19.88 2.96 67.61
CA PHE A 369 19.35 2.65 66.28
C PHE A 369 17.96 3.25 66.01
N LEU A 370 17.08 3.26 67.02
CA LEU A 370 15.71 3.75 66.91
C LEU A 370 15.62 5.23 66.53
N GLN A 371 16.56 6.04 67.01
CA GLN A 371 16.55 7.49 66.81
C GLN A 371 16.76 7.85 65.32
N ARG A 372 17.59 7.10 64.59
CA ARG A 372 17.80 7.28 63.14
C ARG A 372 16.59 6.89 62.28
N MET A 373 15.69 6.05 62.80
CA MET A 373 14.49 5.63 62.06
C MET A 373 13.39 6.68 62.16
N HIS A 374 13.23 7.28 63.34
CA HIS A 374 12.16 8.25 63.62
C HIS A 374 12.30 9.56 62.81
N ASP A 375 13.53 10.04 62.60
CA ASP A 375 13.79 11.28 61.86
C ASP A 375 13.56 11.13 60.33
N GLY A 376 13.63 9.89 59.80
CA GLY A 376 13.51 9.62 58.37
C GLY A 376 12.07 9.58 57.84
N ASP A 377 11.12 9.10 58.63
CA ASP A 377 9.72 8.94 58.20
C ASP A 377 8.93 10.26 58.23
N VAL A 378 9.30 11.20 59.10
CA VAL A 378 8.67 12.54 59.17
C VAL A 378 8.89 13.30 57.87
N GLN A 379 10.14 13.36 57.40
CA GLN A 379 10.54 14.16 56.22
C GLN A 379 9.98 13.65 54.88
N ARG A 380 9.41 12.43 54.84
CA ARG A 380 8.70 11.90 53.67
C ARG A 380 7.24 12.35 53.65
N ARG A 381 6.53 12.20 54.77
CA ARG A 381 5.09 12.47 54.89
C ARG A 381 4.67 13.93 54.70
N GLU A 382 5.61 14.86 54.86
CA GLU A 382 5.35 16.29 54.64
C GLU A 382 5.35 16.69 53.16
N LYS A 383 6.16 16.02 52.32
CA LYS A 383 6.30 16.35 50.89
C LYS A 383 5.08 15.90 50.08
N ASP A 384 4.60 14.68 50.32
CA ASP A 384 3.41 14.14 49.65
C ASP A 384 2.16 15.01 49.93
N ARG A 385 2.07 15.59 51.13
CA ARG A 385 0.94 16.44 51.55
C ARG A 385 0.87 17.81 50.88
N GLN A 386 1.97 18.29 50.30
CA GLN A 386 2.00 19.58 49.60
C GLN A 386 1.48 19.41 48.16
N PHE A 387 1.98 18.40 47.45
CA PHE A 387 1.65 18.11 46.04
C PHE A 387 0.13 17.92 45.79
N TYR A 388 -0.58 17.25 46.69
CA TYR A 388 -2.03 17.01 46.52
C TYR A 388 -2.92 18.24 46.72
N ARG A 389 -2.43 19.33 47.30
CA ARG A 389 -3.25 20.56 47.49
C ARG A 389 -3.29 21.43 46.25
N GLU A 390 -2.15 21.64 45.62
CA GLU A 390 -2.01 22.51 44.43
C GLU A 390 -2.89 22.01 43.26
N LEU A 391 -3.01 20.69 43.10
CA LEU A 391 -3.83 20.06 42.06
C LEU A 391 -5.35 20.25 42.25
N GLN A 392 -5.80 20.60 43.46
CA GLN A 392 -7.22 20.72 43.80
C GLN A 392 -7.77 22.14 43.54
N GLU A 393 -6.96 23.17 43.81
CA GLU A 393 -7.35 24.59 43.64
C GLU A 393 -7.50 25.01 42.16
N GLU A 394 -6.83 24.34 41.22
CA GLU A 394 -7.00 24.64 39.78
C GLU A 394 -8.35 24.17 39.20
N ARG A 395 -8.96 23.11 39.76
CA ARG A 395 -10.24 22.59 39.26
C ARG A 395 -11.41 23.49 39.66
N GLU A 396 -11.49 23.88 40.92
CA GLU A 396 -12.61 24.67 41.47
C GLU A 396 -12.75 26.07 40.84
N ARG A 397 -11.73 26.55 40.11
CA ARG A 397 -11.76 27.83 39.37
C ARG A 397 -12.42 27.76 37.98
N LYS A 398 -12.77 26.58 37.47
CA LYS A 398 -13.32 26.41 36.09
C LYS A 398 -14.81 26.05 36.04
N GLU A 399 -15.45 25.74 37.15
CA GLU A 399 -16.83 25.20 37.20
C GLU A 399 -17.85 26.18 37.82
N ARG A 400 -17.65 27.50 37.71
CA ARG A 400 -18.52 28.53 38.31
C ARG A 400 -18.70 29.78 37.41
N GLY A 401 -19.15 29.62 36.17
CA GLY A 401 -19.14 30.72 35.18
C GLY A 401 -20.23 30.81 34.09
N GLU A 402 -21.21 29.90 33.96
CA GLU A 402 -22.17 29.86 32.82
C GLU A 402 -23.64 29.51 33.24
N GLU A 403 -24.67 29.93 32.44
CA GLU A 403 -26.15 29.54 32.31
C GLU A 403 -27.35 30.54 32.76
N ASP A 404 -28.49 30.73 31.95
CA ASP A 404 -29.87 31.51 31.98
C ASP A 404 -30.19 32.77 31.00
N LEU A 405 -31.38 33.44 30.60
CA LEU A 405 -32.92 33.35 30.46
C LEU A 405 -33.71 34.54 29.64
N GLU A 406 -35.07 34.54 29.29
CA GLU A 406 -35.98 35.59 28.53
C GLU A 406 -37.55 35.68 28.97
N THR A 407 -38.68 36.34 28.45
CA THR A 407 -39.37 37.01 27.21
C THR A 407 -40.36 38.26 27.51
N GLU A 408 -41.48 38.86 26.88
CA GLU A 408 -42.52 38.73 25.74
C GLU A 408 -43.45 40.04 25.38
N ASP A 409 -44.63 40.03 24.63
CA ASP A 409 -45.53 41.18 24.06
C ASP A 409 -47.14 40.88 23.93
N GLY A 410 -48.24 41.57 23.43
CA GLY A 410 -48.78 42.79 22.63
C GLY A 410 -50.39 42.87 22.56
N GLY A 411 -51.33 43.64 21.88
CA GLY A 411 -51.57 44.78 20.87
C GLY A 411 -53.11 45.08 20.42
N ASN A 412 -53.48 46.03 19.47
CA ASN A 412 -54.81 46.32 18.68
C ASN A 412 -55.93 47.38 19.18
N GLY A 413 -57.01 48.00 18.54
CA GLY A 413 -57.71 48.25 17.19
C GLY A 413 -59.17 48.98 17.16
N ALA A 414 -59.75 49.64 16.06
CA ALA A 414 -61.21 50.11 15.73
C ALA A 414 -61.41 51.40 14.75
N SER A 415 -62.53 52.03 14.17
CA SER A 415 -64.02 51.88 13.76
C SER A 415 -64.67 53.07 12.83
N SER A 416 -65.93 53.05 12.23
CA SER A 416 -66.67 54.16 11.38
C SER A 416 -68.21 53.88 10.96
N ASN A 417 -69.19 54.54 10.17
CA ASN A 417 -69.56 55.78 9.32
C ASN A 417 -71.08 55.85 8.69
N THR A 418 -71.77 56.99 8.29
CA THR A 418 -73.17 57.06 7.57
C THR A 418 -73.72 58.41 6.82
N ARG A 419 -74.81 58.48 5.94
CA ARG A 419 -75.20 59.64 4.95
C ARG A 419 -76.68 59.85 4.25
N ARG A 420 -77.18 61.12 3.87
CA ARG A 420 -78.04 61.71 2.67
C ARG A 420 -79.66 61.97 2.49
N ARG A 421 -80.14 63.13 1.83
CA ARG A 421 -81.26 63.47 0.77
C ARG A 421 -82.76 64.11 0.96
N TYR A 422 -83.32 65.10 0.12
CA TYR A 422 -84.73 65.27 -0.59
C TYR A 422 -85.16 66.60 -1.44
N HIS A 423 -86.32 66.66 -2.21
CA HIS A 423 -86.84 67.66 -3.29
C HIS A 423 -88.43 67.62 -3.62
N GLY A 424 -89.26 68.37 -4.47
CA GLY A 424 -89.32 69.51 -5.52
C GLY A 424 -90.76 69.74 -6.27
N ALA A 425 -91.09 70.81 -7.11
CA ALA A 425 -92.48 71.10 -7.76
C ALA A 425 -92.65 72.09 -9.04
N SER A 426 -93.83 72.23 -9.73
CA SER A 426 -94.09 73.04 -11.01
C SER A 426 -95.55 73.48 -11.44
N THR A 427 -95.72 74.08 -12.66
CA THR A 427 -96.94 74.60 -13.41
C THR A 427 -96.67 74.66 -14.97
N THR A 428 -97.46 75.04 -16.03
CA THR A 428 -98.89 75.38 -16.44
C THR A 428 -99.03 75.41 -18.03
N ALA A 429 -100.20 75.69 -18.69
CA ALA A 429 -100.37 75.60 -20.19
C ALA A 429 -101.41 76.57 -20.89
N GLY A 430 -101.27 76.81 -22.22
CA GLY A 430 -102.19 77.64 -23.06
C GLY A 430 -101.56 78.13 -24.39
N GLY A 431 -101.86 79.37 -24.85
CA GLY A 431 -100.88 80.19 -25.60
C GLY A 431 -101.18 80.72 -27.02
N PHE A 432 -102.28 80.35 -27.70
CA PHE A 432 -102.50 80.71 -29.11
C PHE A 432 -103.33 81.99 -29.33
N LEU A 433 -103.23 82.60 -30.53
CA LEU A 433 -103.71 83.96 -30.83
C LEU A 433 -104.86 84.08 -31.85
N ASN A 434 -105.20 83.04 -32.62
CA ASN A 434 -106.10 83.19 -33.77
C ASN A 434 -107.03 81.97 -33.99
N ALA A 435 -108.33 82.19 -34.16
CA ALA A 435 -109.35 81.12 -34.16
C ALA A 435 -109.40 80.27 -35.45
N ALA A 436 -108.77 80.72 -36.54
CA ALA A 436 -108.60 79.92 -37.75
C ALA A 436 -107.39 78.97 -37.63
N GLU A 437 -106.28 79.49 -37.10
CA GLU A 437 -105.09 78.70 -36.73
C GLU A 437 -105.44 77.66 -35.66
N GLU A 438 -106.23 78.02 -34.65
CA GLU A 438 -106.74 77.09 -33.63
C GLU A 438 -107.51 75.91 -34.24
N ARG A 439 -108.26 76.10 -35.33
CA ARG A 439 -109.00 75.02 -36.00
C ARG A 439 -108.11 74.13 -36.87
N ALA A 440 -107.19 74.72 -37.64
CA ALA A 440 -106.21 73.94 -38.39
C ALA A 440 -105.33 73.13 -37.43
N TYR A 441 -104.82 73.78 -36.37
CA TYR A 441 -104.08 73.14 -35.29
C TYR A 441 -104.92 72.08 -34.56
N ALA A 442 -106.22 72.29 -34.33
CA ALA A 442 -107.08 71.26 -33.73
C ALA A 442 -107.34 70.06 -34.65
N GLU A 443 -107.34 70.22 -35.98
CA GLU A 443 -107.45 69.10 -36.92
C GLU A 443 -106.12 68.35 -37.08
N GLU A 444 -105.00 69.06 -37.10
CA GLU A 444 -103.67 68.45 -37.00
C GLU A 444 -103.51 67.71 -35.66
N MET A 445 -103.79 68.35 -34.52
CA MET A 445 -103.73 67.77 -33.17
C MET A 445 -104.81 66.72 -32.88
N ARG A 446 -105.77 66.48 -33.80
CA ARG A 446 -106.63 65.28 -33.79
C ARG A 446 -105.96 64.08 -34.45
N ARG A 447 -105.13 64.30 -35.47
CA ARG A 447 -104.36 63.24 -36.17
C ARG A 447 -102.99 62.99 -35.55
N TYR A 448 -102.39 64.02 -34.95
CA TYR A 448 -101.08 63.96 -34.28
C TYR A 448 -101.00 62.86 -33.21
N PRO A 449 -102.02 62.58 -32.37
CA PRO A 449 -101.99 61.48 -31.42
C PRO A 449 -102.04 60.08 -32.07
N GLU A 450 -102.56 59.97 -33.30
CA GLU A 450 -102.56 58.71 -34.05
C GLU A 450 -101.21 58.50 -34.75
N LEU A 451 -100.63 59.56 -35.32
CA LEU A 451 -99.29 59.57 -35.88
C LEU A 451 -98.22 59.29 -34.79
N LEU A 452 -98.32 59.94 -33.63
CA LEU A 452 -97.46 59.66 -32.48
C LEU A 452 -97.61 58.22 -32.01
N LYS A 453 -98.83 57.68 -31.87
CA LYS A 453 -99.02 56.26 -31.50
C LYS A 453 -98.45 55.30 -32.55
N ALA A 454 -98.52 55.64 -33.84
CA ALA A 454 -97.90 54.85 -34.90
C ALA A 454 -96.37 54.90 -34.83
N GLN A 455 -95.79 56.07 -34.55
CA GLN A 455 -94.34 56.26 -34.35
C GLN A 455 -93.85 55.57 -33.07
N GLU A 456 -94.55 55.72 -31.94
CA GLU A 456 -94.29 54.99 -30.69
C GLU A 456 -94.41 53.47 -30.88
N ALA A 457 -95.38 53.00 -31.67
CA ALA A 457 -95.51 51.57 -32.01
C ALA A 457 -94.35 51.08 -32.90
N GLN A 458 -93.85 51.91 -33.81
CA GLN A 458 -92.66 51.64 -34.63
C GLN A 458 -91.39 51.63 -33.76
N GLU A 459 -91.11 52.69 -33.01
CA GLU A 459 -89.96 52.76 -32.10
C GLU A 459 -89.97 51.63 -31.06
N THR A 460 -91.14 51.26 -30.52
CA THR A 460 -91.22 50.14 -29.57
C THR A 460 -91.15 48.77 -30.24
N ALA A 461 -91.46 48.64 -31.53
CA ALA A 461 -91.15 47.44 -32.31
C ALA A 461 -89.64 47.35 -32.60
N GLU A 462 -89.02 48.44 -33.04
CA GLU A 462 -87.58 48.54 -33.30
C GLU A 462 -86.77 48.25 -32.04
N ARG A 463 -87.07 48.91 -30.90
CA ARG A 463 -86.43 48.62 -29.60
C ARG A 463 -86.63 47.16 -29.15
N ARG A 464 -87.73 46.50 -29.54
CA ARG A 464 -87.93 45.05 -29.29
C ARG A 464 -87.10 44.17 -30.21
N GLU A 465 -86.85 44.59 -31.45
CA GLU A 465 -85.92 43.88 -32.34
C GLU A 465 -84.46 44.08 -31.92
N GLU A 466 -84.06 45.31 -31.57
CA GLU A 466 -82.75 45.60 -31.01
C GLU A 466 -82.50 44.80 -29.73
N ALA A 467 -83.49 44.73 -28.82
CA ALA A 467 -83.40 43.90 -27.63
C ALA A 467 -83.22 42.40 -27.95
N LYS A 468 -83.87 41.87 -29.00
CA LYS A 468 -83.65 40.49 -29.48
C LYS A 468 -82.22 40.31 -30.02
N ARG A 469 -81.77 41.21 -30.90
CA ARG A 469 -80.41 41.19 -31.48
C ARG A 469 -79.35 41.25 -30.37
N ILE A 470 -79.53 42.09 -29.36
CA ILE A 470 -78.65 42.18 -28.18
C ILE A 470 -78.68 40.88 -27.36
N GLN A 471 -79.86 40.27 -27.13
CA GLN A 471 -79.95 38.97 -26.45
C GLN A 471 -79.30 37.83 -27.25
N GLU A 472 -79.36 37.86 -28.57
CA GLU A 472 -78.68 36.90 -29.45
C GLU A 472 -77.16 37.06 -29.39
N ILE A 473 -76.65 38.30 -29.47
CA ILE A 473 -75.22 38.61 -29.26
C ILE A 473 -74.76 38.15 -27.87
N GLN A 474 -75.55 38.39 -26.81
CA GLN A 474 -75.22 37.93 -25.45
C GLN A 474 -75.22 36.39 -25.33
N LYS A 475 -76.13 35.68 -26.03
CA LYS A 475 -76.12 34.21 -26.11
C LYS A 475 -74.88 33.69 -26.83
N LEU A 476 -74.46 34.33 -27.92
CA LEU A 476 -73.25 33.98 -28.66
C LEU A 476 -71.99 34.22 -27.81
N GLN A 477 -71.85 35.38 -27.17
CA GLN A 477 -70.74 35.67 -26.24
C GLN A 477 -70.72 34.71 -25.04
N ALA A 478 -71.88 34.27 -24.55
CA ALA A 478 -71.97 33.28 -23.48
C ALA A 478 -71.62 31.85 -23.95
N ALA A 479 -71.88 31.51 -25.21
CA ALA A 479 -71.44 30.26 -25.83
C ALA A 479 -69.93 30.26 -26.07
N GLU A 480 -69.38 31.32 -26.66
CA GLU A 480 -67.94 31.53 -26.88
C GLU A 480 -67.15 31.44 -25.57
N LYS A 481 -67.61 32.12 -24.50
CA LYS A 481 -66.98 32.01 -23.17
C LYS A 481 -67.00 30.59 -22.60
N ARG A 482 -68.04 29.80 -22.88
CA ARG A 482 -68.12 28.38 -22.47
C ARG A 482 -67.22 27.48 -23.32
N GLU A 483 -67.06 27.79 -24.60
CA GLU A 483 -66.17 27.08 -25.52
C GLU A 483 -64.69 27.35 -25.17
N ASN A 484 -64.32 28.61 -24.95
CA ASN A 484 -62.97 28.98 -24.53
C ASN A 484 -62.64 28.44 -23.14
N ALA A 485 -63.58 28.46 -22.18
CA ALA A 485 -63.38 27.81 -20.88
C ALA A 485 -63.21 26.27 -20.99
N ARG A 486 -63.78 25.61 -22.00
CA ARG A 486 -63.51 24.19 -22.29
C ARG A 486 -62.11 24.01 -22.86
N ARG A 487 -61.74 24.81 -23.87
CA ARG A 487 -60.39 24.83 -24.45
C ARG A 487 -59.30 25.05 -23.39
N GLU A 488 -59.51 25.97 -22.45
CA GLU A 488 -58.57 26.19 -21.33
C GLU A 488 -58.44 24.96 -20.42
N VAL A 489 -59.54 24.27 -20.13
CA VAL A 489 -59.53 23.04 -19.31
C VAL A 489 -58.90 21.86 -20.06
N GLU A 490 -59.09 21.79 -21.38
CA GLU A 490 -58.48 20.78 -22.25
C GLU A 490 -56.97 21.05 -22.41
N ALA A 491 -56.56 22.27 -22.69
CA ALA A 491 -55.15 22.69 -22.73
C ALA A 491 -54.44 22.39 -21.40
N ARG A 492 -55.01 22.75 -20.24
CA ARG A 492 -54.43 22.43 -18.92
C ARG A 492 -54.32 20.92 -18.65
N ARG A 493 -55.19 20.10 -19.24
CA ARG A 493 -55.10 18.63 -19.16
C ARG A 493 -53.98 18.08 -20.06
N GLU A 494 -53.78 18.68 -21.23
CA GLU A 494 -52.69 18.33 -22.15
C GLU A 494 -51.33 18.79 -21.59
N GLU A 495 -51.24 19.99 -21.04
CA GLU A 495 -50.07 20.47 -20.27
C GLU A 495 -49.75 19.53 -19.11
N ALA A 496 -50.76 19.12 -18.32
CA ALA A 496 -50.55 18.19 -17.20
C ALA A 496 -50.08 16.80 -17.67
N ARG A 497 -50.58 16.29 -18.81
CA ARG A 497 -50.08 15.05 -19.43
C ARG A 497 -48.63 15.21 -19.90
N GLN A 498 -48.31 16.26 -20.65
CA GLN A 498 -46.94 16.54 -21.09
C GLN A 498 -45.97 16.70 -19.91
N GLN A 499 -46.41 17.27 -18.78
CA GLN A 499 -45.60 17.34 -17.55
C GLN A 499 -45.40 15.96 -16.90
N GLN A 500 -46.40 15.08 -16.93
CA GLN A 500 -46.27 13.69 -16.45
C GLN A 500 -45.35 12.88 -17.37
N GLU A 501 -45.50 13.00 -18.68
CA GLU A 501 -44.65 12.35 -19.69
C GLU A 501 -43.19 12.80 -19.59
N ARG A 502 -42.94 14.12 -19.43
CA ARG A 502 -41.58 14.65 -19.19
C ARG A 502 -40.97 14.11 -17.90
N ARG A 503 -41.71 14.10 -16.80
CA ARG A 503 -41.24 13.53 -15.52
C ARG A 503 -40.94 12.04 -15.62
N ALA A 504 -41.75 11.27 -16.34
CA ALA A 504 -41.48 9.85 -16.59
C ALA A 504 -40.19 9.66 -17.39
N LEU A 505 -39.97 10.44 -18.46
CA LEU A 505 -38.73 10.42 -19.24
C LEU A 505 -37.50 10.91 -18.44
N GLU A 506 -37.69 11.86 -17.51
CA GLU A 506 -36.66 12.30 -16.56
C GLU A 506 -36.34 11.19 -15.54
N ASP A 507 -37.35 10.53 -14.98
CA ASP A 507 -37.20 9.38 -14.08
C ASP A 507 -36.49 8.20 -14.77
N GLU A 508 -36.85 7.86 -16.01
CA GLU A 508 -36.19 6.84 -16.83
C GLU A 508 -34.72 7.18 -17.12
N ARG A 509 -34.43 8.45 -17.47
CA ARG A 509 -33.06 8.96 -17.63
C ARG A 509 -32.27 8.83 -16.32
N TYR A 510 -32.89 9.14 -15.19
CA TYR A 510 -32.27 8.99 -13.87
C TYR A 510 -32.00 7.53 -13.50
N ASP A 511 -32.94 6.61 -13.77
CA ASP A 511 -32.77 5.18 -13.52
C ASP A 511 -31.59 4.61 -14.32
N ALA A 512 -31.54 4.91 -15.63
CA ALA A 512 -30.43 4.49 -16.50
C ALA A 512 -29.08 5.10 -16.07
N TYR A 513 -29.08 6.38 -15.65
CA TYR A 513 -27.90 7.04 -15.11
C TYR A 513 -27.41 6.41 -13.80
N ILE A 514 -28.31 6.07 -12.88
CA ILE A 514 -27.99 5.38 -11.62
C ILE A 514 -27.38 4.00 -11.93
N ASP A 515 -28.01 3.20 -12.79
CA ASP A 515 -27.51 1.88 -13.19
C ASP A 515 -26.16 1.95 -13.94
N SER A 516 -25.84 3.07 -14.61
CA SER A 516 -24.53 3.28 -15.24
C SER A 516 -23.39 3.62 -14.25
N ILE A 517 -23.71 4.16 -13.08
CA ILE A 517 -22.74 4.57 -12.06
C ILE A 517 -22.53 3.47 -11.03
N VAL A 518 -23.61 2.81 -10.62
CA VAL A 518 -23.64 1.84 -9.54
C VAL A 518 -22.95 0.54 -9.97
N PRO A 519 -21.97 0.01 -9.20
CA PRO A 519 -21.33 -1.26 -9.51
C PRO A 519 -22.35 -2.42 -9.53
N PRO A 520 -22.24 -3.39 -10.46
CA PRO A 520 -23.18 -4.51 -10.56
C PRO A 520 -23.10 -5.49 -9.36
N ASP A 521 -22.03 -5.39 -8.56
CA ASP A 521 -21.85 -6.12 -7.31
C ASP A 521 -22.25 -5.31 -6.05
N MET A 522 -22.92 -4.16 -6.22
CA MET A 522 -23.32 -3.32 -5.09
C MET A 522 -24.38 -4.00 -4.23
N HIS A 523 -24.13 -4.01 -2.91
CA HIS A 523 -25.02 -4.66 -1.94
C HIS A 523 -26.49 -4.18 -2.13
N PRO A 524 -27.49 -5.07 -2.23
CA PRO A 524 -28.82 -4.72 -2.73
C PRO A 524 -29.58 -3.71 -1.86
N VAL A 525 -29.21 -3.54 -0.59
CA VAL A 525 -29.76 -2.46 0.27
C VAL A 525 -29.22 -1.08 -0.14
N LEU A 526 -27.96 -0.97 -0.55
CA LEU A 526 -27.39 0.26 -1.10
C LEU A 526 -27.96 0.54 -2.49
N TYR A 527 -28.12 -0.48 -3.35
CA TYR A 527 -28.77 -0.34 -4.66
C TYR A 527 -30.20 0.24 -4.52
N ARG A 528 -31.02 -0.34 -3.63
CA ARG A 528 -32.35 0.20 -3.32
C ARG A 528 -32.31 1.64 -2.81
N LYS A 529 -31.36 1.98 -1.92
CA LYS A 529 -31.20 3.36 -1.42
C LYS A 529 -30.72 4.34 -2.49
N ALA A 530 -29.93 3.91 -3.47
CA ALA A 530 -29.49 4.74 -4.59
C ALA A 530 -30.65 5.12 -5.53
N LYS A 531 -31.59 4.19 -5.76
CA LYS A 531 -32.83 4.43 -6.52
C LYS A 531 -33.97 5.03 -5.70
N GLN A 532 -33.84 5.09 -4.38
CA GLN A 532 -34.87 5.67 -3.51
C GLN A 532 -34.80 7.19 -3.62
N GLN A 533 -35.80 7.76 -4.29
CA GLN A 533 -35.98 9.21 -4.40
C GLN A 533 -36.25 9.82 -3.02
N GLN A 534 -35.68 11.00 -2.77
CA GLN A 534 -35.95 11.88 -1.62
C GLN A 534 -36.47 13.22 -2.13
#